data_AF-A0A955MXX2-F1
#
_entry.id   AF-A0A955MXX2-F1
#
_cell.length_a   1.000
_cell.length_b   1.000
_cell.length_c   1.000
_cell.angle_alpha   90.00
_cell.angle_beta   90.00
_cell.angle_gamma   90.00
#
_symmetry.space_group_name_H-M   'P 1'
#
loop_
_entity.id
_entity.type
_entity.pdbx_description
1 polymer ?
#
loop_
_entity_poly.entity_id
_entity_poly.type
_entity_poly.pdbx_seq_one_letter_code
_entity_poly.pdbx_strand_id
1 'polypeptide(L)'
;AGCLAFMLFLILVGAGVLFFLQYQKKIQLEERSEYAQQLYLQNDRGEGEPIDELKQAEAIRIWKDEIIPKSRDPKVLEYALFTVAEESIEEDPDLSRTYFQRIVDEFPDSEKAQVARVRLADFNVRSNPEAAKEFYAEVLDSTATGSLQADALLGTLLLEDDPNSTPSPEIRERYQEIIKKYPDTEASAKARKRMNEVNRQLIFVDPNPNEFKKIYEVQRGDVLLRIANEYTTTVYIIEMMNNIRATALRPRQNILVPTWGKVYVVVDKSDYELRIFREEDNSFLLQYPVGIGKMEWRTKEGEYMVSNKAMHPPWPDPETGRILKYEDPEYPLGERWLGLSPPGQPSVRTGLGIHGTNEPDTIGTSSSAGCVRLRNEDVIEAFAIIRQNSRVMIQD
;
A
#
# COMPACT_ATOMS: atom_id res chain seq x y z
N ALA A 1 -14.30 -10.03 78.70
CA ALA A 1 -14.65 -11.07 77.71
C ALA A 1 -15.79 -10.61 76.77
N GLY A 2 -16.98 -10.27 77.28
CA GLY A 2 -18.15 -9.94 76.44
C GLY A 2 -18.01 -8.70 75.53
N CYS A 3 -17.37 -7.62 76.00
CA CYS A 3 -17.21 -6.40 75.20
C CYS A 3 -16.26 -6.58 74.00
N LEU A 4 -15.21 -7.40 74.17
CA LEU A 4 -14.25 -7.72 73.11
C LEU A 4 -14.89 -8.61 72.04
N ALA A 5 -15.70 -9.59 72.44
CA ALA A 5 -16.42 -10.47 71.53
C ALA A 5 -17.50 -9.72 70.72
N PHE A 6 -18.17 -8.74 71.33
CA PHE A 6 -19.15 -7.89 70.66
C PHE A 6 -18.50 -6.94 69.64
N MET A 7 -17.35 -6.34 69.97
CA MET A 7 -16.57 -5.57 69.00
C MET A 7 -16.09 -6.44 67.83
N LEU A 8 -15.58 -7.65 68.11
CA LEU A 8 -15.14 -8.57 67.06
C LEU A 8 -16.30 -8.96 66.12
N PHE A 9 -17.49 -9.20 66.67
CA PHE A 9 -18.70 -9.49 65.90
C PHE A 9 -19.12 -8.31 65.01
N LEU A 10 -19.13 -7.08 65.54
CA LEU A 10 -19.44 -5.89 64.74
C LEU A 10 -18.40 -5.64 63.64
N ILE A 11 -17.11 -5.91 63.89
CA ILE A 11 -16.05 -5.82 62.88
C ILE A 11 -16.27 -6.88 61.79
N LEU A 12 -16.60 -8.12 62.15
CA LEU A 12 -16.85 -9.20 61.19
C LEU A 12 -18.12 -8.96 60.35
N VAL A 13 -19.19 -8.46 60.96
CA VAL A 13 -20.43 -8.08 60.25
C VAL A 13 -20.17 -6.88 59.33
N GLY A 14 -19.44 -5.86 59.81
CA GLY A 14 -19.05 -4.70 59.01
C GLY A 14 -18.17 -5.08 57.82
N ALA A 15 -17.19 -5.97 58.04
CA ALA A 15 -16.35 -6.51 56.97
C ALA A 15 -17.16 -7.34 55.96
N GLY A 16 -18.13 -8.13 56.41
CA GLY A 16 -19.03 -8.91 55.56
C GLY A 16 -19.93 -8.04 54.68
N VAL A 17 -20.51 -6.96 55.22
CA VAL A 17 -21.32 -6.01 54.45
C VAL A 17 -20.46 -5.26 53.43
N LEU A 18 -19.25 -4.83 53.83
CA LEU A 18 -18.34 -4.16 52.92
C LEU A 18 -17.92 -5.08 51.75
N PHE A 19 -17.60 -6.34 52.05
CA PHE A 19 -17.28 -7.35 51.05
C PHE A 19 -18.45 -7.60 50.09
N PHE A 20 -19.68 -7.71 50.62
CA PHE A 20 -20.88 -7.89 49.79
C PHE A 20 -21.14 -6.69 48.86
N LEU A 21 -20.99 -5.46 49.34
CA LEU A 21 -21.13 -4.25 48.53
C LEU A 21 -20.04 -4.13 47.46
N GLN A 22 -18.80 -4.52 47.78
CA GLN A 22 -17.71 -4.61 46.81
C GLN A 22 -18.00 -5.67 45.74
N TYR A 23 -18.54 -6.81 46.13
CA TYR A 23 -18.92 -7.90 45.23
C TYR A 23 -20.04 -7.48 44.27
N GLN A 24 -21.08 -6.80 44.77
CA GLN A 24 -22.16 -6.26 43.92
C GLN A 24 -21.66 -5.21 42.93
N LYS A 25 -20.76 -4.31 43.36
CA LYS A 25 -20.13 -3.33 42.46
C LYS A 25 -19.28 -3.99 41.37
N LYS A 26 -18.62 -5.11 41.70
CA LYS A 26 -17.83 -5.87 40.74
C LYS A 26 -18.72 -6.49 39.66
N ILE A 27 -19.81 -7.15 40.05
CA ILE A 27 -20.80 -7.72 39.11
C ILE A 27 -21.35 -6.63 38.19
N GLN A 28 -21.72 -5.48 38.76
CA GLN A 28 -22.25 -4.37 37.96
C GLN A 28 -21.24 -3.84 36.93
N LEU A 29 -19.94 -3.80 37.26
CA LEU A 29 -18.90 -3.39 36.32
C LEU A 29 -18.68 -4.44 35.21
N GLU A 30 -18.73 -5.73 35.55
CA GLU A 30 -18.64 -6.83 34.58
C GLU A 30 -19.80 -6.76 33.58
N GLU A 31 -21.05 -6.66 34.05
CA GLU A 31 -22.24 -6.50 33.20
C GLU A 31 -22.16 -5.26 32.29
N ARG A 32 -21.66 -4.12 32.82
CA ARG A 32 -21.48 -2.90 32.02
C ARG A 32 -20.40 -3.06 30.97
N SER A 33 -19.31 -3.77 31.27
CA SER A 33 -18.24 -4.05 30.31
C SER A 33 -18.72 -4.98 29.19
N GLU A 34 -19.48 -6.03 29.52
CA GLU A 34 -20.08 -6.92 28.53
C GLU A 34 -21.08 -6.19 27.64
N TYR A 35 -21.91 -5.31 28.23
CA TYR A 35 -22.85 -4.49 27.47
C TYR A 35 -22.13 -3.53 26.50
N ALA A 36 -21.09 -2.84 26.95
CA ALA A 36 -20.29 -1.97 26.09
C ALA A 36 -19.59 -2.75 24.97
N GLN A 37 -19.08 -3.95 25.26
CA GLN A 37 -18.51 -4.83 24.26
C GLN A 37 -19.55 -5.30 23.25
N GLN A 38 -20.76 -5.65 23.70
CA GLN A 38 -21.86 -6.03 22.81
C GLN A 38 -22.27 -4.87 21.89
N LEU A 39 -22.39 -3.65 22.43
CA LEU A 39 -22.68 -2.46 21.62
C LEU A 39 -21.63 -2.25 20.54
N TYR A 40 -20.35 -2.40 20.90
CA TYR A 40 -19.23 -2.24 19.97
C TYR A 40 -19.21 -3.34 18.89
N LEU A 41 -19.31 -4.62 19.26
CA LEU A 41 -19.29 -5.74 18.32
C LEU A 41 -20.53 -5.82 17.43
N GLN A 42 -21.70 -5.37 17.90
CA GLN A 42 -22.90 -5.31 17.07
C GLN A 42 -22.84 -4.23 16.00
N ASN A 43 -21.89 -3.29 16.14
CA ASN A 43 -21.60 -2.27 15.14
C ASN A 43 -20.66 -2.74 14.02
N ASP A 44 -19.99 -3.88 14.21
CA ASP A 44 -19.03 -4.48 13.29
C ASP A 44 -19.69 -5.57 12.39
N ARG A 45 -20.99 -5.44 12.11
CA ARG A 45 -21.77 -6.49 11.40
C ARG A 45 -21.61 -6.41 9.88
N GLY A 46 -20.42 -6.76 9.38
CA GLY A 46 -20.20 -7.17 8.00
C GLY A 46 -20.39 -6.11 6.92
N GLU A 47 -19.80 -6.35 5.75
CA GLU A 47 -19.76 -5.41 4.63
C GLU A 47 -21.17 -4.94 4.20
N GLY A 48 -21.47 -3.65 4.39
CA GLY A 48 -22.58 -2.96 3.74
C GLY A 48 -23.69 -2.38 4.63
N GLU A 49 -23.70 -2.64 5.95
CA GLU A 49 -24.61 -1.94 6.87
C GLU A 49 -23.93 -0.70 7.49
N PRO A 50 -24.60 0.47 7.55
CA PRO A 50 -24.04 1.66 8.19
C PRO A 50 -23.77 1.43 9.68
N ILE A 51 -22.63 1.92 10.15
CA ILE A 51 -22.28 1.98 11.57
C ILE A 51 -23.39 2.74 12.31
N ASP A 52 -23.92 2.15 13.38
CA ASP A 52 -24.79 2.83 14.33
C ASP A 52 -23.92 3.68 15.26
N GLU A 53 -23.63 4.91 14.81
CA GLU A 53 -22.79 5.89 15.52
C GLU A 53 -23.24 6.12 16.97
N LEU A 54 -24.56 6.01 17.25
CA LEU A 54 -25.11 6.16 18.60
C LEU A 54 -24.67 5.03 19.53
N LYS A 55 -24.68 3.77 19.04
CA LYS A 55 -24.21 2.63 19.82
C LYS A 55 -22.70 2.68 20.04
N GLN A 56 -21.93 3.12 19.04
CA GLN A 56 -20.49 3.31 19.19
C GLN A 56 -20.19 4.36 20.27
N ALA A 57 -20.80 5.55 20.14
CA ALA A 57 -20.63 6.63 21.09
C ALA A 57 -21.05 6.21 22.51
N GLU A 58 -22.13 5.44 22.66
CA GLU A 58 -22.52 4.89 23.95
C GLU A 58 -21.50 3.90 24.51
N ALA A 59 -20.99 2.97 23.69
CA ALA A 59 -19.94 2.03 24.12
C ALA A 59 -18.69 2.78 24.61
N ILE A 60 -18.21 3.75 23.83
CA ILE A 60 -17.03 4.56 24.16
C ILE A 60 -17.25 5.37 25.43
N ARG A 61 -18.43 5.96 25.62
CA ARG A 61 -18.79 6.64 26.87
C ARG A 61 -18.72 5.69 28.06
N ILE A 62 -19.25 4.47 27.95
CA ILE A 62 -19.22 3.47 29.04
C ILE A 62 -17.77 3.09 29.36
N TRP A 63 -16.96 2.79 28.35
CA TRP A 63 -15.56 2.46 28.55
C TRP A 63 -14.80 3.60 29.24
N LYS A 64 -14.95 4.83 28.75
CA LYS A 64 -14.25 6.02 29.23
C LYS A 64 -14.69 6.44 30.64
N ASP A 65 -15.98 6.55 30.90
CA ASP A 65 -16.51 7.19 32.11
C ASP A 65 -16.75 6.20 33.25
N GLU A 66 -16.99 4.92 32.93
CA GLU A 66 -17.44 3.93 33.90
C GLU A 66 -16.40 2.83 34.13
N ILE A 67 -15.80 2.29 33.07
CA ILE A 67 -14.92 1.14 33.17
C ILE A 67 -13.47 1.54 33.47
N ILE A 68 -12.83 2.37 32.64
CA ILE A 68 -11.41 2.76 32.80
C ILE A 68 -11.10 3.30 34.21
N PRO A 69 -11.96 4.14 34.85
CA PRO A 69 -11.67 4.67 36.17
C PRO A 69 -11.85 3.66 37.32
N LYS A 70 -12.60 2.58 37.11
CA LYS A 70 -13.10 1.70 38.20
C LYS A 70 -12.61 0.25 38.08
N SER A 71 -12.36 -0.24 36.88
CA SER A 71 -11.99 -1.63 36.64
C SER A 71 -10.61 -1.93 37.24
N ARG A 72 -10.51 -3.10 37.87
CA ARG A 72 -9.25 -3.69 38.36
C ARG A 72 -8.94 -5.00 37.66
N ASP A 73 -9.79 -5.42 36.72
CA ASP A 73 -9.52 -6.58 35.88
C ASP A 73 -8.56 -6.14 34.75
N PRO A 74 -7.34 -6.70 34.68
CA PRO A 74 -6.36 -6.32 33.67
C PRO A 74 -6.88 -6.47 32.23
N LYS A 75 -7.63 -7.54 31.93
CA LYS A 75 -8.11 -7.81 30.57
C LYS A 75 -9.18 -6.80 30.15
N VAL A 76 -10.10 -6.51 31.05
CA VAL A 76 -11.18 -5.54 30.80
C VAL A 76 -10.60 -4.13 30.67
N LEU A 77 -9.65 -3.77 31.54
CA LEU A 77 -9.01 -2.46 31.53
C LEU A 77 -8.20 -2.24 30.25
N GLU A 78 -7.36 -3.21 29.86
CA GLU A 78 -6.58 -3.14 28.64
C GLU A 78 -7.46 -2.99 27.39
N TYR A 79 -8.52 -3.80 27.29
CA TYR A 79 -9.47 -3.71 26.19
C TYR A 79 -10.13 -2.32 26.14
N ALA A 80 -10.62 -1.83 27.28
CA ALA A 80 -11.26 -0.52 27.37
C ALA A 80 -10.32 0.62 26.95
N LEU A 81 -9.08 0.61 27.46
CA LEU A 81 -8.07 1.60 27.10
C LEU A 81 -7.80 1.58 25.60
N PHE A 82 -7.64 0.38 25.02
CA PHE A 82 -7.28 0.23 23.61
C PHE A 82 -8.41 0.69 22.70
N THR A 83 -9.64 0.26 22.98
CA THR A 83 -10.82 0.66 22.22
C THR A 83 -11.03 2.17 22.25
N VAL A 84 -10.95 2.80 23.43
CA VAL A 84 -11.10 4.27 23.51
C VAL A 84 -9.92 4.98 22.82
N ALA A 85 -8.71 4.45 22.91
CA ALA A 85 -7.54 5.06 22.29
C ALA A 85 -7.61 5.06 20.75
N GLU A 86 -7.96 3.93 20.12
CA GLU A 86 -8.09 3.83 18.65
C GLU A 86 -9.19 4.77 18.13
N GLU A 87 -10.35 4.79 18.79
CA GLU A 87 -11.50 5.62 18.37
C GLU A 87 -11.26 7.12 18.58
N SER A 88 -10.34 7.48 19.49
CA SER A 88 -10.02 8.88 19.78
C SER A 88 -8.85 9.43 18.96
N ILE A 89 -8.25 8.65 18.03
CA ILE A 89 -7.06 9.09 17.28
C ILE A 89 -7.28 10.42 16.56
N GLU A 90 -8.43 10.57 15.90
CA GLU A 90 -8.75 11.77 15.12
C GLU A 90 -9.39 12.88 15.98
N GLU A 91 -10.29 12.52 16.89
CA GLU A 91 -11.08 13.49 17.67
C GLU A 91 -10.33 14.06 18.89
N ASP A 92 -9.54 13.24 19.58
CA ASP A 92 -8.80 13.60 20.79
C ASP A 92 -7.43 12.87 20.85
N PRO A 93 -6.46 13.30 20.02
CA PRO A 93 -5.17 12.63 19.87
C PRO A 93 -4.34 12.62 21.15
N ASP A 94 -4.54 13.58 22.06
CA ASP A 94 -3.83 13.62 23.34
C ASP A 94 -4.38 12.56 24.32
N LEU A 95 -5.70 12.36 24.35
CA LEU A 95 -6.31 11.24 25.08
C LEU A 95 -5.84 9.90 24.50
N SER A 96 -5.85 9.76 23.18
CA SER A 96 -5.38 8.57 22.47
C SER A 96 -3.94 8.24 22.84
N ARG A 97 -3.02 9.21 22.73
CA ARG A 97 -1.62 9.06 23.16
C ARG A 97 -1.50 8.66 24.63
N THR A 98 -2.28 9.28 25.51
CA THR A 98 -2.27 8.98 26.95
C THR A 98 -2.66 7.54 27.24
N TYR A 99 -3.70 7.03 26.57
CA TYR A 99 -4.18 5.67 26.78
C TYR A 99 -3.27 4.62 26.14
N PHE A 100 -2.73 4.88 24.95
CA PHE A 100 -1.70 4.01 24.38
C PHE A 100 -0.45 3.93 25.26
N GLN A 101 0.03 5.05 25.79
CA GLN A 101 1.17 5.04 26.72
C GLN A 101 0.85 4.21 27.96
N ARG A 102 -0.35 4.39 28.54
CA ARG A 102 -0.80 3.61 29.69
C ARG A 102 -0.86 2.10 29.39
N ILE A 103 -1.23 1.72 28.17
CA ILE A 103 -1.23 0.31 27.76
C ILE A 103 0.20 -0.24 27.71
N VAL A 104 1.14 0.51 27.12
CA VAL A 104 2.55 0.12 27.05
C VAL A 104 3.15 -0.02 28.45
N ASP A 105 2.81 0.89 29.36
CA ASP A 105 3.33 0.90 30.73
C ASP A 105 2.74 -0.22 31.61
N GLU A 106 1.42 -0.48 31.52
CA GLU A 106 0.73 -1.44 32.39
C GLU A 106 0.71 -2.88 31.82
N PHE A 107 0.80 -3.04 30.50
CA PHE A 107 0.65 -4.33 29.80
C PHE A 107 1.74 -4.58 28.72
N PRO A 108 3.05 -4.38 29.02
CA PRO A 108 4.11 -4.25 28.01
C PRO A 108 4.26 -5.44 27.05
N ASP A 109 3.91 -6.65 27.50
CA ASP A 109 4.08 -7.90 26.75
C ASP A 109 2.84 -8.28 25.91
N SER A 110 1.77 -7.50 25.98
CA SER A 110 0.53 -7.83 25.28
C SER A 110 0.56 -7.46 23.79
N GLU A 111 -0.27 -8.12 22.99
CA GLU A 111 -0.45 -7.77 21.57
C GLU A 111 -0.93 -6.32 21.41
N LYS A 112 -1.80 -5.83 22.29
CA LYS A 112 -2.29 -4.44 22.27
C LYS A 112 -1.20 -3.44 22.60
N ALA A 113 -0.26 -3.78 23.49
CA ALA A 113 0.90 -2.94 23.74
C ALA A 113 1.81 -2.84 22.51
N GLN A 114 1.99 -3.91 21.74
CA GLN A 114 2.75 -3.83 20.49
C GLN A 114 2.05 -2.92 19.45
N VAL A 115 0.72 -3.00 19.33
CA VAL A 115 -0.03 -2.08 18.47
C VAL A 115 0.06 -0.63 18.98
N ALA A 116 -0.08 -0.44 20.29
CA ALA A 116 0.04 0.87 20.93
C ALA A 116 1.42 1.50 20.70
N ARG A 117 2.51 0.72 20.71
CA ARG A 117 3.86 1.19 20.35
C ARG A 117 3.92 1.75 18.93
N VAL A 118 3.36 1.04 17.94
CA VAL A 118 3.30 1.54 16.55
C VAL A 118 2.51 2.85 16.47
N ARG A 119 1.35 2.95 17.15
CA ARG A 119 0.57 4.20 17.20
C ARG A 119 1.32 5.35 17.86
N LEU A 120 2.00 5.08 18.96
CA LEU A 120 2.85 6.06 19.64
C LEU A 120 4.02 6.50 18.75
N ALA A 121 4.62 5.58 18.01
CA ALA A 121 5.64 5.90 17.03
C ALA A 121 5.08 6.86 15.96
N ASP A 122 3.92 6.54 15.37
CA ASP A 122 3.26 7.38 14.36
C ASP A 122 2.97 8.80 14.87
N PHE A 123 2.52 8.94 16.13
CA PHE A 123 2.34 10.25 16.78
C PHE A 123 3.64 11.04 16.94
N ASN A 124 4.78 10.36 17.06
CA ASN A 124 6.10 10.94 17.28
C ASN A 124 6.89 11.19 15.99
N VAL A 125 6.51 10.60 14.84
CA VAL A 125 7.24 10.70 13.56
C VAL A 125 7.66 12.13 13.22
N ARG A 126 6.79 13.13 13.46
CA ARG A 126 7.08 14.54 13.15
C ARG A 126 7.65 15.32 14.32
N SER A 127 7.19 15.05 15.54
CA SER A 127 7.49 15.85 16.73
C SER A 127 8.76 15.38 17.44
N ASN A 128 9.03 14.07 17.45
CA ASN A 128 10.18 13.44 18.06
C ASN A 128 10.58 12.14 17.30
N PRO A 129 11.27 12.26 16.15
CA PRO A 129 11.66 11.12 15.32
C PRO A 129 12.46 10.04 16.06
N GLU A 130 13.29 10.42 17.03
CA GLU A 130 14.10 9.46 17.79
C GLU A 130 13.22 8.60 18.71
N ALA A 131 12.24 9.20 19.39
CA ALA A 131 11.26 8.42 20.16
C ALA A 131 10.42 7.50 19.24
N ALA A 132 10.08 7.95 18.03
CA ALA A 132 9.39 7.09 17.06
C ALA A 132 10.24 5.86 16.68
N LYS A 133 11.54 6.04 16.43
CA LYS A 133 12.47 4.93 16.17
C LYS A 133 12.55 3.95 17.34
N GLU A 134 12.61 4.45 18.58
CA GLU A 134 12.62 3.61 19.78
C GLU A 134 11.37 2.72 19.86
N PHE A 135 10.19 3.30 19.67
CA PHE A 135 8.94 2.51 19.69
C PHE A 135 8.89 1.46 18.56
N TYR A 136 9.30 1.79 17.34
CA TYR A 136 9.37 0.80 16.27
C TYR A 136 10.39 -0.30 16.58
N ALA A 137 11.57 0.05 17.12
CA ALA A 137 12.60 -0.91 17.50
C ALA A 137 12.10 -1.89 18.57
N GLU A 138 11.37 -1.41 19.58
CA GLU A 138 10.75 -2.27 20.60
C GLU A 138 9.77 -3.28 19.98
N VAL A 139 9.00 -2.88 18.97
CA VAL A 139 8.09 -3.79 18.25
C VAL A 139 8.87 -4.83 17.45
N LEU A 140 9.98 -4.44 16.80
CA LEU A 140 10.82 -5.33 16.02
C LEU A 140 11.58 -6.36 16.88
N ASP A 141 11.93 -5.99 18.11
CA ASP A 141 12.58 -6.88 19.09
C ASP A 141 11.58 -7.78 19.84
N SER A 142 10.28 -7.51 19.71
CA SER A 142 9.21 -8.28 20.35
C SER A 142 8.84 -9.56 19.57
N THR A 143 7.83 -10.28 20.06
CA THR A 143 7.23 -11.43 19.35
C THR A 143 6.22 -11.03 18.26
N ALA A 144 6.09 -9.74 17.94
CA ALA A 144 5.18 -9.25 16.90
C ALA A 144 5.51 -9.87 15.52
N THR A 145 4.47 -10.24 14.78
CA THR A 145 4.60 -10.84 13.44
C THR A 145 3.58 -10.25 12.47
N GLY A 146 3.66 -10.60 11.19
CA GLY A 146 2.70 -10.18 10.18
C GLY A 146 2.67 -8.66 9.95
N SER A 147 1.47 -8.08 9.89
CA SER A 147 1.28 -6.65 9.57
C SER A 147 2.01 -5.73 10.53
N LEU A 148 1.96 -6.04 11.83
CA LEU A 148 2.54 -5.16 12.84
C LEU A 148 4.06 -5.03 12.71
N GLN A 149 4.73 -6.14 12.41
CA GLN A 149 6.16 -6.12 12.12
C GLN A 149 6.46 -5.37 10.81
N ALA A 150 5.60 -5.49 9.80
CA ALA A 150 5.72 -4.76 8.54
C ALA A 150 5.56 -3.24 8.74
N ASP A 151 4.61 -2.82 9.57
CA ASP A 151 4.37 -1.41 9.92
C ASP A 151 5.58 -0.81 10.64
N ALA A 152 6.16 -1.53 11.61
CA ALA A 152 7.36 -1.07 12.31
C ALA A 152 8.60 -1.00 11.41
N LEU A 153 8.80 -1.97 10.51
CA LEU A 153 9.88 -1.92 9.51
C LEU A 153 9.71 -0.72 8.57
N LEU A 154 8.50 -0.51 8.07
CA LEU A 154 8.20 0.60 7.18
C LEU A 154 8.39 1.94 7.87
N GLY A 155 7.83 2.11 9.07
CA GLY A 155 7.94 3.34 9.85
C GLY A 155 9.39 3.71 10.13
N THR A 156 10.21 2.72 10.52
CA THR A 156 11.66 2.90 10.70
C THR A 156 12.33 3.37 9.41
N LEU A 157 12.03 2.71 8.28
CA LEU A 157 12.61 3.05 6.98
C LEU A 157 12.22 4.45 6.50
N LEU A 158 10.96 4.86 6.70
CA LEU A 158 10.48 6.19 6.34
C LEU A 158 11.14 7.31 7.16
N LEU A 159 11.59 7.03 8.38
CA LEU A 159 12.35 7.99 9.20
C LEU A 159 13.80 8.16 8.71
N GLU A 160 14.32 7.20 7.94
CA GLU A 160 15.67 7.22 7.37
C GLU A 160 15.67 7.75 5.93
N ASP A 161 14.57 7.55 5.19
CA ASP A 161 14.39 7.96 3.80
C ASP A 161 14.02 9.44 3.67
N ASP A 162 15.03 10.31 3.50
CA ASP A 162 14.81 11.71 3.17
C ASP A 162 14.28 11.86 1.72
N PRO A 163 13.01 12.30 1.53
CA PRO A 163 12.42 12.41 0.21
C PRO A 163 13.06 13.47 -0.69
N ASN A 164 13.87 14.36 -0.14
CA ASN A 164 14.58 15.39 -0.90
C ASN A 164 16.02 14.98 -1.23
N SER A 165 16.48 13.83 -0.74
CA SER A 165 17.81 13.31 -1.00
C SER A 165 17.85 12.42 -2.25
N THR A 166 19.04 12.21 -2.80
CA THR A 166 19.22 11.21 -3.87
C THR A 166 18.84 9.83 -3.33
N PRO A 167 17.92 9.10 -3.98
CA PRO A 167 17.53 7.79 -3.47
C PRO A 167 18.72 6.84 -3.34
N SER A 168 18.87 6.23 -2.15
CA SER A 168 19.92 5.25 -1.89
C SER A 168 19.49 3.85 -2.35
N PRO A 169 20.35 3.09 -3.08
CA PRO A 169 20.10 1.69 -3.41
C PRO A 169 19.78 0.82 -2.18
N GLU A 170 20.39 1.11 -1.03
CA GLU A 170 20.18 0.38 0.23
C GLU A 170 18.76 0.58 0.79
N ILE A 171 18.25 1.82 0.75
CA ILE A 171 16.88 2.15 1.19
C ILE A 171 15.86 1.45 0.27
N ARG A 172 16.12 1.46 -1.04
CA ARG A 172 15.28 0.78 -2.02
C ARG A 172 15.24 -0.73 -1.78
N GLU A 173 16.37 -1.36 -1.49
CA GLU A 173 16.44 -2.80 -1.19
C GLU A 173 15.60 -3.15 0.04
N ARG A 174 15.62 -2.31 1.09
CA ARG A 174 14.79 -2.49 2.28
C ARG A 174 13.29 -2.35 2.00
N TYR A 175 12.87 -1.43 1.12
CA TYR A 175 11.47 -1.42 0.66
C TYR A 175 11.12 -2.72 -0.07
N GLN A 176 11.99 -3.20 -0.95
CA GLN A 176 11.79 -4.46 -1.68
C GLN A 176 11.66 -5.67 -0.74
N GLU A 177 12.42 -5.69 0.36
CA GLU A 177 12.32 -6.73 1.39
C GLU A 177 10.97 -6.71 2.09
N ILE A 178 10.49 -5.53 2.52
CA ILE A 178 9.15 -5.37 3.11
C ILE A 178 8.08 -5.88 2.15
N ILE A 179 8.17 -5.49 0.87
CA ILE A 179 7.21 -5.88 -0.16
C ILE A 179 7.17 -7.40 -0.36
N LYS A 180 8.34 -8.03 -0.40
CA LYS A 180 8.47 -9.47 -0.62
C LYS A 180 8.03 -10.30 0.59
N LYS A 181 8.33 -9.81 1.81
CA LYS A 181 8.06 -10.54 3.05
C LYS A 181 6.62 -10.40 3.51
N TYR A 182 5.97 -9.26 3.20
CA TYR A 182 4.61 -8.95 3.64
C TYR A 182 3.73 -8.47 2.46
N PRO A 183 3.57 -9.25 1.38
CA PRO A 183 2.95 -8.77 0.13
C PRO A 183 1.56 -8.15 0.29
N ASP A 184 0.77 -8.69 1.22
CA ASP A 184 -0.66 -8.39 1.41
C ASP A 184 -0.95 -7.43 2.59
N THR A 185 0.04 -6.63 3.01
CA THR A 185 -0.12 -5.65 4.10
C THR A 185 -0.20 -4.22 3.59
N GLU A 186 -0.84 -3.34 4.38
CA GLU A 186 -0.87 -1.90 4.10
C GLU A 186 0.54 -1.31 4.06
N ALA A 187 1.44 -1.76 4.94
CA ALA A 187 2.85 -1.38 4.92
C ALA A 187 3.50 -1.70 3.56
N SER A 188 3.22 -2.86 2.98
CA SER A 188 3.76 -3.23 1.67
C SER A 188 3.17 -2.39 0.54
N ALA A 189 1.89 -2.02 0.61
CA ALA A 189 1.29 -1.08 -0.33
C ALA A 189 1.96 0.31 -0.26
N LYS A 190 2.18 0.83 0.96
CA LYS A 190 2.90 2.09 1.20
C LYS A 190 4.36 2.02 0.73
N ALA A 191 5.04 0.91 1.02
CA ALA A 191 6.40 0.63 0.56
C ALA A 191 6.48 0.63 -0.98
N ARG A 192 5.55 -0.05 -1.67
CA ARG A 192 5.46 -0.04 -3.14
C ARG A 192 5.31 1.36 -3.69
N LYS A 193 4.42 2.18 -3.11
CA LYS A 193 4.20 3.56 -3.55
C LYS A 193 5.48 4.40 -3.44
N ARG A 194 6.15 4.33 -2.29
CA ARG A 194 7.40 5.08 -2.07
C ARG A 194 8.54 4.56 -2.94
N MET A 195 8.69 3.24 -3.05
CA MET A 195 9.68 2.62 -3.93
C MET A 195 9.41 2.95 -5.42
N ASN A 196 8.16 3.11 -5.83
CA ASN A 196 7.80 3.54 -7.18
C ASN A 196 8.31 4.95 -7.47
N GLU A 197 8.16 5.91 -6.54
CA GLU A 197 8.71 7.26 -6.68
C GLU A 197 10.23 7.23 -6.87
N VAL A 198 10.92 6.45 -6.02
CA VAL A 198 12.37 6.22 -6.12
C VAL A 198 12.76 5.63 -7.47
N ASN A 199 12.07 4.57 -7.90
CA ASN A 199 12.37 3.90 -9.16
C ASN A 199 12.12 4.80 -10.36
N ARG A 200 11.03 5.58 -10.37
CA ARG A 200 10.75 6.56 -11.44
C ARG A 200 11.85 7.62 -11.51
N GLN A 201 12.29 8.14 -10.37
CA GLN A 201 13.40 9.10 -10.32
C GLN A 201 14.70 8.50 -10.87
N LEU A 202 15.08 7.29 -10.43
CA LEU A 202 16.31 6.64 -10.87
C LEU A 202 16.28 6.19 -12.33
N ILE A 203 15.12 5.78 -12.86
CA ILE A 203 14.98 5.31 -14.24
C ILE A 203 14.89 6.51 -15.21
N PHE A 204 13.97 7.43 -14.97
CA PHE A 204 13.58 8.45 -15.96
C PHE A 204 14.22 9.82 -15.77
N VAL A 205 14.66 10.17 -14.55
CA VAL A 205 15.13 11.54 -14.23
C VAL A 205 16.63 11.61 -14.01
N ASP A 206 17.22 10.70 -13.23
CA ASP A 206 18.65 10.71 -12.92
C ASP A 206 19.48 10.53 -14.21
N PRO A 207 20.36 11.46 -14.61
CA PRO A 207 21.14 11.33 -15.83
C PRO A 207 22.39 10.43 -15.67
N ASN A 208 22.61 9.86 -14.48
CA ASN A 208 23.82 9.10 -14.17
C ASN A 208 23.60 7.58 -14.18
N PRO A 209 24.66 6.79 -14.27
CA PRO A 209 24.60 5.35 -14.02
C PRO A 209 24.16 5.06 -12.58
N ASN A 210 23.29 4.07 -12.43
CA ASN A 210 22.78 3.61 -11.15
C ASN A 210 22.37 2.14 -11.27
N GLU A 211 21.61 1.61 -10.31
CA GLU A 211 21.20 0.20 -10.32
C GLU A 211 20.37 -0.21 -11.55
N PHE A 212 19.67 0.73 -12.19
CA PHE A 212 18.78 0.48 -13.33
C PHE A 212 19.41 0.76 -14.69
N LYS A 213 20.59 1.41 -14.72
CA LYS A 213 21.27 1.74 -15.97
C LYS A 213 22.76 1.87 -15.80
N LYS A 214 23.50 1.39 -16.80
CA LYS A 214 24.96 1.45 -16.84
C LYS A 214 25.45 2.12 -18.12
N ILE A 215 26.71 2.55 -18.11
CA ILE A 215 27.38 3.07 -19.31
C ILE A 215 27.69 1.92 -20.27
N TYR A 216 27.38 2.15 -21.54
CA TYR A 216 27.80 1.36 -22.69
C TYR A 216 28.57 2.26 -23.66
N GLU A 217 29.79 1.87 -24.02
CA GLU A 217 30.53 2.54 -25.09
C GLU A 217 30.10 1.96 -26.44
N VAL A 218 29.54 2.81 -27.29
CA VAL A 218 29.08 2.42 -28.63
C VAL A 218 30.22 1.88 -29.47
N GLN A 219 30.04 0.69 -30.03
CA GLN A 219 31.00 0.03 -30.90
C GLN A 219 30.75 0.40 -32.37
N ARG A 220 31.78 0.23 -33.20
CA ARG A 220 31.67 0.47 -34.64
C ARG A 220 30.68 -0.52 -35.25
N GLY A 221 29.64 -0.01 -35.91
CA GLY A 221 28.61 -0.81 -36.58
C GLY A 221 27.40 -1.11 -35.71
N ASP A 222 27.33 -0.56 -34.50
CA ASP A 222 26.14 -0.63 -33.67
C ASP A 222 24.96 0.15 -34.26
N VAL A 223 23.77 -0.35 -33.95
CA VAL A 223 22.50 0.34 -34.12
C VAL A 223 21.69 0.13 -32.85
N LEU A 224 20.87 1.11 -32.44
CA LEU A 224 20.12 1.02 -31.18
C LEU A 224 19.26 -0.25 -31.08
N LEU A 225 18.70 -0.73 -32.19
CA LEU A 225 17.92 -1.97 -32.19
C LEU A 225 18.74 -3.19 -31.73
N ARG A 226 20.02 -3.27 -32.10
CA ARG A 226 20.90 -4.36 -31.69
C ARG A 226 21.24 -4.27 -30.21
N ILE A 227 21.59 -3.07 -29.75
CA ILE A 227 21.87 -2.78 -28.34
C ILE A 227 20.62 -3.09 -27.49
N ALA A 228 19.45 -2.62 -27.91
CA ALA A 228 18.19 -2.90 -27.23
C ALA A 228 17.89 -4.41 -27.11
N ASN A 229 18.22 -5.19 -28.14
CA ASN A 229 18.07 -6.65 -28.07
C ASN A 229 19.09 -7.31 -27.14
N GLU A 230 20.35 -6.88 -27.16
CA GLU A 230 21.39 -7.36 -26.25
C GLU A 230 21.01 -7.14 -24.78
N TYR A 231 20.48 -5.95 -24.47
CA TYR A 231 20.06 -5.56 -23.11
C TYR A 231 18.61 -5.94 -22.78
N THR A 232 17.95 -6.71 -23.64
CA THR A 232 16.56 -7.13 -23.47
C THR A 232 15.61 -5.97 -23.11
N THR A 233 15.80 -4.82 -23.78
CA THR A 233 15.04 -3.58 -23.55
C THR A 233 14.43 -3.00 -24.84
N THR A 234 13.83 -1.81 -24.82
CA THR A 234 13.30 -1.15 -26.03
C THR A 234 14.29 -0.12 -26.58
N VAL A 235 14.19 0.19 -27.88
CA VAL A 235 14.92 1.34 -28.46
C VAL A 235 14.47 2.64 -27.79
N TYR A 236 13.17 2.77 -27.52
CA TYR A 236 12.55 3.98 -26.99
C TYR A 236 13.11 4.39 -25.62
N ILE A 237 13.32 3.45 -24.70
CA ILE A 237 13.90 3.79 -23.38
C ILE A 237 15.38 4.18 -23.48
N ILE A 238 16.15 3.59 -24.41
CA ILE A 238 17.54 4.02 -24.65
C ILE A 238 17.56 5.45 -25.22
N GLU A 239 16.67 5.77 -26.16
CA GLU A 239 16.53 7.14 -26.67
C GLU A 239 16.18 8.13 -25.55
N MET A 240 15.19 7.80 -24.71
CA MET A 240 14.74 8.63 -23.59
C MET A 240 15.87 8.90 -22.58
N MET A 241 16.53 7.85 -22.06
CA MET A 241 17.57 7.99 -21.03
C MET A 241 18.80 8.78 -21.49
N ASN A 242 19.05 8.83 -22.80
CA ASN A 242 20.22 9.47 -23.37
C ASN A 242 19.91 10.80 -24.06
N ASN A 243 18.63 11.15 -24.17
CA ASN A 243 18.17 12.29 -24.98
C ASN A 243 18.76 12.25 -26.41
N ILE A 244 18.71 11.07 -27.05
CA ILE A 244 19.19 10.85 -28.43
C ILE A 244 18.07 10.31 -29.33
N ARG A 245 18.27 10.43 -30.63
CA ARG A 245 17.50 9.70 -31.64
C ARG A 245 18.30 8.50 -32.15
N ALA A 246 17.63 7.44 -32.59
CA ALA A 246 18.26 6.22 -33.06
C ALA A 246 19.26 6.42 -34.22
N THR A 247 19.04 7.46 -35.03
CA THR A 247 19.91 7.82 -36.15
C THR A 247 21.16 8.62 -35.74
N ALA A 248 21.27 9.05 -34.48
CA ALA A 248 22.34 9.93 -34.01
C ALA A 248 23.53 9.21 -33.38
N LEU A 249 23.54 7.87 -33.36
CA LEU A 249 24.53 7.06 -32.65
C LEU A 249 25.93 7.15 -33.29
N ARG A 250 26.96 7.44 -32.48
CA ARG A 250 28.36 7.56 -32.94
C ARG A 250 29.27 6.54 -32.26
N PRO A 251 30.22 5.90 -32.97
CA PRO A 251 31.22 5.04 -32.34
C PRO A 251 31.97 5.79 -31.22
N ARG A 252 32.27 5.08 -30.12
CA ARG A 252 32.92 5.56 -28.89
C ARG A 252 32.11 6.55 -28.06
N GLN A 253 30.85 6.79 -28.43
CA GLN A 253 29.93 7.55 -27.59
C GLN A 253 29.54 6.70 -26.38
N ASN A 254 29.58 7.28 -25.19
CA ASN A 254 29.02 6.66 -24.00
C ASN A 254 27.51 6.94 -23.96
N ILE A 255 26.73 5.87 -23.81
CA ILE A 255 25.28 5.93 -23.62
C ILE A 255 24.88 5.11 -22.39
N LEU A 256 23.78 5.46 -21.75
CA LEU A 256 23.13 4.67 -20.72
C LEU A 256 22.29 3.56 -21.36
N VAL A 257 22.43 2.35 -20.84
CA VAL A 257 21.59 1.21 -21.20
C VAL A 257 20.96 0.60 -19.94
N PRO A 258 19.68 0.20 -20.01
CA PRO A 258 18.99 -0.49 -18.92
C PRO A 258 19.68 -1.78 -18.43
N THR A 259 19.49 -2.08 -17.14
CA THR A 259 20.02 -3.30 -16.48
C THR A 259 18.93 -4.21 -15.89
N TRP A 260 17.65 -3.84 -15.96
CA TRP A 260 16.57 -4.62 -15.34
C TRP A 260 16.20 -5.91 -16.09
N GLY A 261 16.62 -6.07 -17.34
CA GLY A 261 16.36 -7.27 -18.13
C GLY A 261 14.90 -7.43 -18.58
N LYS A 262 14.38 -8.67 -18.57
CA LYS A 262 13.00 -8.96 -18.95
C LYS A 262 12.02 -8.51 -17.87
N VAL A 263 10.84 -8.08 -18.30
CA VAL A 263 9.76 -7.63 -17.42
C VAL A 263 8.43 -8.29 -17.76
N TYR A 264 7.62 -8.49 -16.72
CA TYR A 264 6.21 -8.85 -16.83
C TYR A 264 5.33 -7.84 -16.11
N VAL A 265 4.06 -7.81 -16.47
CA VAL A 265 3.06 -6.88 -15.97
C VAL A 265 1.98 -7.64 -15.22
N VAL A 266 1.51 -7.09 -14.10
CA VAL A 266 0.31 -7.52 -13.38
C VAL A 266 -0.65 -6.34 -13.33
N VAL A 267 -1.89 -6.55 -13.76
CA VAL A 267 -3.00 -5.60 -13.61
C VAL A 267 -3.92 -6.18 -12.56
N ASP A 268 -4.05 -5.45 -11.45
CA ASP A 268 -4.88 -5.80 -10.31
C ASP A 268 -6.14 -4.94 -10.33
N LYS A 269 -7.30 -5.59 -10.50
CA LYS A 269 -8.57 -4.91 -10.70
C LYS A 269 -9.16 -4.40 -9.38
N SER A 270 -8.94 -5.10 -8.26
CA SER A 270 -9.40 -4.64 -6.94
C SER A 270 -8.66 -3.37 -6.51
N ASP A 271 -7.36 -3.30 -6.78
CA ASP A 271 -6.54 -2.15 -6.40
C ASP A 271 -6.57 -1.00 -7.42
N TYR A 272 -7.08 -1.23 -8.63
CA TYR A 272 -6.94 -0.31 -9.77
C TYR A 272 -5.47 0.03 -10.08
N GLU A 273 -4.60 -0.97 -10.07
CA GLU A 273 -3.15 -0.78 -10.24
C GLU A 273 -2.56 -1.68 -11.33
N LEU A 274 -1.65 -1.13 -12.12
CA LEU A 274 -0.75 -1.86 -12.99
C LEU A 274 0.65 -1.86 -12.39
N ARG A 275 1.23 -3.04 -12.17
CA ARG A 275 2.56 -3.24 -11.62
C ARG A 275 3.46 -3.91 -12.65
N ILE A 276 4.70 -3.44 -12.74
CA ILE A 276 5.75 -4.01 -13.60
C ILE A 276 6.79 -4.64 -12.68
N PHE A 277 7.19 -5.87 -12.99
CA PHE A 277 8.16 -6.65 -12.25
C PHE A 277 9.29 -7.14 -13.15
N ARG A 278 10.48 -7.32 -12.58
CA ARG A 278 11.59 -8.01 -13.24
C ARG A 278 11.34 -9.51 -13.24
N GLU A 279 11.51 -10.17 -14.39
CA GLU A 279 11.31 -11.63 -14.49
C GLU A 279 12.41 -12.43 -13.78
N GLU A 280 13.61 -11.88 -13.65
CA GLU A 280 14.77 -12.60 -13.12
C GLU A 280 14.63 -12.96 -11.63
N ASP A 281 14.06 -12.04 -10.83
CA ASP A 281 13.99 -12.14 -9.37
C ASP A 281 12.59 -11.83 -8.80
N ASN A 282 11.61 -11.56 -9.67
CA ASN A 282 10.27 -11.09 -9.31
C ASN A 282 10.27 -9.80 -8.48
N SER A 283 11.32 -8.98 -8.59
CA SER A 283 11.39 -7.69 -7.90
C SER A 283 10.46 -6.66 -8.54
N PHE A 284 9.90 -5.80 -7.69
CA PHE A 284 9.04 -4.70 -8.08
C PHE A 284 9.86 -3.64 -8.83
N LEU A 285 9.34 -3.21 -9.98
CA LEU A 285 9.96 -2.18 -10.81
C LEU A 285 9.14 -0.88 -10.78
N LEU A 286 7.88 -0.90 -11.20
CA LEU A 286 7.04 0.31 -11.28
C LEU A 286 5.57 -0.03 -11.02
N GLN A 287 4.80 0.98 -10.61
CA GLN A 287 3.35 0.90 -10.42
C GLN A 287 2.67 2.15 -10.98
N TYR A 288 1.49 1.97 -11.58
CA TYR A 288 0.65 3.04 -12.09
C TYR A 288 -0.83 2.76 -11.82
N PRO A 289 -1.60 3.78 -11.39
CA PRO A 289 -3.03 3.63 -11.25
C PRO A 289 -3.67 3.46 -12.64
N VAL A 290 -4.73 2.66 -12.70
CA VAL A 290 -5.43 2.35 -13.95
C VAL A 290 -6.93 2.59 -13.86
N GLY A 291 -7.54 2.89 -15.01
CA GLY A 291 -8.97 2.72 -15.22
C GLY A 291 -9.23 1.35 -15.85
N ILE A 292 -10.26 0.64 -15.38
CA ILE A 292 -10.61 -0.70 -15.89
C ILE A 292 -12.04 -0.70 -16.46
N GLY A 293 -12.40 -1.81 -17.10
CA GLY A 293 -13.72 -1.99 -17.71
C GLY A 293 -14.86 -1.92 -16.72
N LYS A 294 -15.97 -1.29 -17.11
CA LYS A 294 -17.26 -1.38 -16.40
C LYS A 294 -17.68 -2.84 -16.21
N MET A 295 -18.56 -3.10 -15.24
CA MET A 295 -19.06 -4.44 -14.91
C MET A 295 -19.66 -5.21 -16.12
N GLU A 296 -20.26 -4.50 -17.08
CA GLU A 296 -20.81 -5.07 -18.31
C GLU A 296 -19.74 -5.44 -19.36
N TRP A 297 -18.57 -4.80 -19.28
CA TRP A 297 -17.43 -4.96 -20.20
C TRP A 297 -16.15 -5.30 -19.43
N ARG A 298 -16.27 -6.11 -18.35
CA ARG A 298 -15.16 -6.37 -17.43
C ARG A 298 -13.88 -6.70 -18.19
N THR A 299 -12.81 -6.01 -17.83
CA THR A 299 -11.45 -6.38 -18.27
C THR A 299 -11.26 -7.85 -17.93
N LYS A 300 -11.15 -8.69 -18.96
CA LYS A 300 -11.14 -10.14 -18.80
C LYS A 300 -9.86 -10.57 -18.10
N GLU A 301 -10.01 -11.20 -16.95
CA GLU A 301 -8.91 -11.86 -16.23
C GLU A 301 -8.25 -12.93 -17.09
N GLY A 302 -6.99 -13.21 -16.76
CA GLY A 302 -6.20 -14.24 -17.39
C GLY A 302 -4.82 -13.77 -17.81
N GLU A 303 -4.11 -14.66 -18.48
CA GLU A 303 -2.78 -14.41 -19.01
C GLU A 303 -2.84 -13.90 -20.44
N TYR A 304 -2.01 -12.90 -20.72
CA TYR A 304 -1.85 -12.27 -22.02
C TYR A 304 -0.37 -12.03 -22.31
N MET A 305 -0.08 -11.66 -23.55
CA MET A 305 1.20 -11.09 -23.96
C MET A 305 0.96 -9.81 -24.74
N VAL A 306 1.94 -8.90 -24.68
CA VAL A 306 1.94 -7.71 -25.54
C VAL A 306 2.19 -8.13 -26.99
N SER A 307 1.15 -8.10 -27.82
CA SER A 307 1.19 -8.55 -29.21
C SER A 307 1.75 -7.49 -30.15
N ASN A 308 1.42 -6.21 -29.91
CA ASN A 308 1.90 -5.08 -30.69
C ASN A 308 2.01 -3.82 -29.83
N LYS A 309 2.80 -2.87 -30.32
CA LYS A 309 3.00 -1.56 -29.70
C LYS A 309 2.90 -0.48 -30.76
N ALA A 310 2.20 0.61 -30.47
CA ALA A 310 2.08 1.75 -31.38
C ALA A 310 2.00 3.07 -30.63
N MET A 311 2.56 4.12 -31.24
CA MET A 311 2.31 5.50 -30.86
C MET A 311 1.18 6.02 -31.72
N HIS A 312 0.16 6.63 -31.10
CA HIS A 312 -0.96 7.27 -31.80
C HIS A 312 -1.60 6.43 -32.94
N PRO A 313 -1.89 5.11 -32.73
CA PRO A 313 -2.49 4.31 -33.79
C PRO A 313 -3.89 4.81 -34.15
N PRO A 314 -4.34 4.72 -35.41
CA PRO A 314 -5.73 4.97 -35.74
C PRO A 314 -6.65 4.02 -34.96
N TRP A 315 -7.76 4.54 -34.43
CA TRP A 315 -8.72 3.77 -33.66
C TRP A 315 -10.05 3.67 -34.39
N PRO A 316 -10.49 2.46 -34.80
CA PRO A 316 -11.82 2.27 -35.36
C PRO A 316 -12.84 2.25 -34.22
N ASP A 317 -13.68 3.28 -34.17
CA ASP A 317 -14.75 3.41 -33.19
C ASP A 317 -15.80 2.31 -33.41
N PRO A 318 -16.03 1.42 -32.43
CA PRO A 318 -17.00 0.34 -32.56
C PRO A 318 -18.45 0.83 -32.57
N GLU A 319 -18.74 2.03 -32.04
CA GLU A 319 -20.10 2.59 -31.99
C GLU A 319 -20.46 3.32 -33.28
N THR A 320 -19.56 4.17 -33.78
CA THR A 320 -19.83 5.01 -34.95
C THR A 320 -19.27 4.44 -36.26
N GLY A 321 -18.32 3.49 -36.19
CA GLY A 321 -17.59 2.97 -37.35
C GLY A 321 -16.57 3.95 -37.94
N ARG A 322 -16.44 5.15 -37.37
CA ARG A 322 -15.44 6.15 -37.79
C ARG A 322 -14.05 5.71 -37.35
N ILE A 323 -13.04 5.98 -38.20
CA ILE A 323 -11.64 5.83 -37.81
C ILE A 323 -11.19 7.16 -37.20
N LEU A 324 -11.02 7.18 -35.88
CA LEU A 324 -10.45 8.32 -35.15
C LEU A 324 -8.93 8.32 -35.28
N LYS A 325 -8.37 9.52 -35.47
CA LYS A 325 -6.93 9.80 -35.46
C LYS A 325 -6.57 10.55 -34.19
N TYR A 326 -5.29 10.61 -33.87
CA TYR A 326 -4.80 11.25 -32.65
C TYR A 326 -5.16 12.74 -32.55
N GLU A 327 -5.27 13.43 -33.68
CA GLU A 327 -5.67 14.84 -33.73
C GLU A 327 -7.18 15.05 -33.47
N ASP A 328 -7.99 13.99 -33.47
CA ASP A 328 -9.41 14.07 -33.15
C ASP A 328 -9.60 14.26 -31.63
N PRO A 329 -10.39 15.24 -31.17
CA PRO A 329 -10.60 15.49 -29.73
C PRO A 329 -11.19 14.29 -28.97
N GLU A 330 -11.98 13.47 -29.67
CA GLU A 330 -12.65 12.28 -29.15
C GLU A 330 -11.71 11.05 -29.08
N TYR A 331 -10.44 11.15 -29.47
CA TYR A 331 -9.53 10.01 -29.61
C TYR A 331 -9.22 9.35 -28.25
N PRO A 332 -9.58 8.07 -28.04
CA PRO A 332 -9.62 7.50 -26.70
C PRO A 332 -8.31 6.86 -26.23
N LEU A 333 -7.38 6.56 -27.15
CA LEU A 333 -6.19 5.76 -26.80
C LEU A 333 -5.06 6.58 -26.19
N GLY A 334 -5.18 7.91 -26.20
CA GLY A 334 -4.16 8.81 -25.68
C GLY A 334 -2.80 8.65 -26.37
N GLU A 335 -1.72 8.66 -25.59
CA GLU A 335 -0.36 8.73 -26.15
C GLU A 335 0.16 7.41 -26.73
N ARG A 336 -0.16 6.27 -26.11
CA ARG A 336 0.45 4.98 -26.44
C ARG A 336 -0.57 3.85 -26.41
N TRP A 337 -0.31 2.82 -27.20
CA TRP A 337 -1.07 1.59 -27.25
C TRP A 337 -0.15 0.37 -27.12
N LEU A 338 -0.51 -0.55 -26.23
CA LEU A 338 0.04 -1.90 -26.12
C LEU A 338 -1.11 -2.90 -26.30
N GLY A 339 -1.17 -3.57 -27.44
CA GLY A 339 -2.21 -4.57 -27.72
C GLY A 339 -1.93 -5.87 -26.97
N LEU A 340 -2.98 -6.52 -26.48
CA LEU A 340 -2.88 -7.78 -25.74
C LEU A 340 -3.47 -8.94 -26.54
N SER A 341 -2.77 -10.07 -26.56
CA SER A 341 -3.25 -11.32 -27.16
C SER A 341 -3.07 -12.49 -26.18
N PRO A 342 -3.80 -13.61 -26.37
CA PRO A 342 -3.51 -14.82 -25.63
C PRO A 342 -2.06 -15.30 -25.86
N PRO A 343 -1.43 -15.96 -24.86
CA PRO A 343 -0.11 -16.56 -25.00
C PRO A 343 -0.02 -17.48 -26.23
N GLY A 344 1.09 -17.40 -26.97
CA GLY A 344 1.31 -18.18 -28.18
C GLY A 344 0.46 -17.79 -29.40
N GLN A 345 -0.44 -16.79 -29.29
CA GLN A 345 -1.36 -16.39 -30.37
C GLN A 345 -1.27 -14.89 -30.70
N PRO A 346 -0.08 -14.35 -31.05
CA PRO A 346 0.14 -12.90 -31.23
C PRO A 346 -0.69 -12.26 -32.36
N SER A 347 -1.16 -13.05 -33.32
CA SER A 347 -2.00 -12.57 -34.42
C SER A 347 -3.48 -12.41 -34.05
N VAL A 348 -3.90 -12.96 -32.90
CA VAL A 348 -5.29 -12.86 -32.44
C VAL A 348 -5.54 -11.45 -31.91
N ARG A 349 -6.47 -10.74 -32.57
CA ARG A 349 -6.92 -9.42 -32.14
C ARG A 349 -8.07 -9.58 -31.16
N THR A 350 -7.78 -9.40 -29.88
CA THR A 350 -8.79 -9.42 -28.80
C THR A 350 -9.60 -8.13 -28.72
N GLY A 351 -9.08 -7.03 -29.26
CA GLY A 351 -9.57 -5.68 -28.99
C GLY A 351 -9.14 -5.13 -27.62
N LEU A 352 -8.42 -5.92 -26.81
CA LEU A 352 -7.92 -5.54 -25.50
C LEU A 352 -6.53 -4.93 -25.59
N GLY A 353 -6.29 -3.88 -24.81
CA GLY A 353 -4.99 -3.24 -24.73
C GLY A 353 -4.77 -2.47 -23.43
N ILE A 354 -3.51 -2.12 -23.20
CA ILE A 354 -3.08 -1.11 -22.22
C ILE A 354 -2.82 0.17 -23.01
N HIS A 355 -3.47 1.27 -22.66
CA HIS A 355 -3.36 2.52 -23.41
C HIS A 355 -3.51 3.77 -22.53
N GLY A 356 -3.23 4.95 -23.10
CA GLY A 356 -3.44 6.24 -22.45
C GLY A 356 -4.93 6.58 -22.34
N THR A 357 -5.27 7.86 -22.13
CA THR A 357 -6.68 8.27 -22.16
C THR A 357 -6.84 9.75 -22.47
N ASN A 358 -7.99 10.11 -23.06
CA ASN A 358 -8.48 11.50 -23.14
C ASN A 358 -9.39 11.87 -21.95
N GLU A 359 -9.67 10.93 -21.04
CA GLU A 359 -10.53 11.11 -19.86
C GLU A 359 -9.74 10.78 -18.58
N PRO A 360 -8.76 11.61 -18.17
CA PRO A 360 -7.86 11.29 -17.06
C PRO A 360 -8.58 11.09 -15.71
N ASP A 361 -9.75 11.71 -15.53
CA ASP A 361 -10.58 11.56 -14.33
C ASP A 361 -11.19 10.15 -14.19
N THR A 362 -11.06 9.31 -15.21
CA THR A 362 -11.53 7.91 -15.21
C THR A 362 -10.53 6.93 -14.60
N ILE A 363 -9.30 7.36 -14.33
CA ILE A 363 -8.27 6.53 -13.68
C ILE A 363 -8.63 6.29 -12.21
N GLY A 364 -8.51 5.05 -11.74
CA GLY A 364 -8.99 4.62 -10.41
C GLY A 364 -10.48 4.27 -10.38
N THR A 365 -11.13 4.14 -11.54
CA THR A 365 -12.57 3.83 -11.64
C THR A 365 -12.84 2.70 -12.64
N SER A 366 -13.99 2.03 -12.48
CA SER A 366 -14.51 1.04 -13.43
C SER A 366 -15.37 1.74 -14.49
N SER A 367 -14.74 2.28 -15.54
CA SER A 367 -15.38 3.21 -16.48
C SER A 367 -15.11 2.91 -17.96
N SER A 368 -14.15 2.03 -18.28
CA SER A 368 -13.78 1.73 -19.66
C SER A 368 -14.71 0.68 -20.32
N ALA A 369 -14.57 0.49 -21.63
CA ALA A 369 -15.19 -0.61 -22.38
C ALA A 369 -14.38 -1.93 -22.33
N GLY A 370 -13.51 -2.10 -21.31
CA GLY A 370 -12.76 -3.32 -21.04
C GLY A 370 -11.24 -3.20 -21.15
N CYS A 371 -10.72 -2.16 -21.80
CA CYS A 371 -9.27 -1.90 -21.85
C CYS A 371 -8.71 -1.31 -20.54
N VAL A 372 -7.41 -1.48 -20.34
CA VAL A 372 -6.67 -0.91 -19.19
C VAL A 372 -6.19 0.49 -19.59
N ARG A 373 -6.77 1.52 -18.96
CA ARG A 373 -6.44 2.93 -19.20
C ARG A 373 -5.40 3.41 -18.19
N LEU A 374 -4.40 4.14 -18.66
CA LEU A 374 -3.42 4.86 -17.84
C LEU A 374 -3.51 6.35 -18.15
N ARG A 375 -2.97 7.19 -17.25
CA ARG A 375 -2.66 8.59 -17.60
C ARG A 375 -1.64 8.60 -18.73
N ASN A 376 -1.62 9.69 -19.51
CA ASN A 376 -0.75 9.80 -20.67
C ASN A 376 0.73 9.81 -20.28
N GLU A 377 1.12 10.49 -19.18
CA GLU A 377 2.49 10.40 -18.68
C GLU A 377 2.88 8.97 -18.27
N ASP A 378 1.99 8.26 -17.59
CA ASP A 378 2.24 6.92 -17.05
C ASP A 378 2.33 5.88 -18.18
N VAL A 379 1.48 5.96 -19.21
CA VAL A 379 1.55 5.04 -20.35
C VAL A 379 2.81 5.26 -21.19
N ILE A 380 3.36 6.47 -21.24
CA ILE A 380 4.63 6.75 -21.94
C ILE A 380 5.77 6.00 -21.25
N GLU A 381 5.84 6.08 -19.92
CA GLU A 381 6.84 5.38 -19.11
C GLU A 381 6.68 3.85 -19.21
N ALA A 382 5.46 3.34 -19.02
CA ALA A 382 5.15 1.91 -19.16
C ALA A 382 5.48 1.40 -20.57
N PHE A 383 5.14 2.16 -21.62
CA PHE A 383 5.48 1.84 -23.00
C PHE A 383 7.00 1.80 -23.22
N ALA A 384 7.80 2.62 -22.54
CA ALA A 384 9.24 2.58 -22.68
C ALA A 384 9.86 1.29 -22.16
N ILE A 385 9.29 0.72 -21.10
CA ILE A 385 9.85 -0.44 -20.40
C ILE A 385 9.28 -1.75 -20.94
N ILE A 386 7.98 -1.82 -21.16
CA ILE A 386 7.30 -3.06 -21.56
C ILE A 386 7.66 -3.39 -23.01
N ARG A 387 8.15 -4.60 -23.27
CA ARG A 387 8.49 -5.06 -24.62
C ARG A 387 7.32 -5.78 -25.27
N GLN A 388 7.36 -5.85 -26.60
CA GLN A 388 6.54 -6.84 -27.29
C GLN A 388 6.93 -8.25 -26.80
N ASN A 389 5.93 -9.12 -26.65
CA ASN A 389 6.00 -10.44 -26.01
C ASN A 389 6.21 -10.43 -24.48
N SER A 390 6.22 -9.27 -23.80
CA SER A 390 6.14 -9.25 -22.34
C SER A 390 4.82 -9.88 -21.88
N ARG A 391 4.89 -10.72 -20.83
CA ARG A 391 3.71 -11.32 -20.20
C ARG A 391 2.92 -10.26 -19.46
N VAL A 392 1.59 -10.33 -19.55
CA VAL A 392 0.64 -9.49 -18.82
C VAL A 392 -0.36 -10.41 -18.12
N MET A 393 -0.46 -10.32 -16.80
CA MET A 393 -1.47 -11.02 -16.02
C MET A 393 -2.53 -10.03 -15.58
N ILE A 394 -3.80 -10.35 -15.80
CA ILE A 394 -4.92 -9.55 -15.30
C ILE A 394 -5.64 -10.40 -14.26
N GLN A 395 -5.75 -9.89 -13.04
CA GLN A 395 -6.34 -10.57 -11.88
C GLN A 395 -7.39 -9.69 -11.20
N ASP A 396 -8.21 -10.30 -10.36
CA ASP A 396 -9.13 -9.60 -9.45
C ASP A 396 -8.44 -9.27 -8.15
#